data_AF-A0A0P9EFG7-F1
#
_entry.id   AF-A0A0P9EFG7-F1
#
_cell.length_a   1.000
_cell.length_b   1.000
_cell.length_c   1.000
_cell.angle_alpha   90.00
_cell.angle_beta   90.00
_cell.angle_gamma   90.00
#
_symmetry.space_group_name_H-M   'P 1'
#
loop_
_entity.id
_entity.type
_entity.pdbx_description
1 polymer ?
#
loop_
_entity_poly.entity_id
_entity_poly.type
_entity_poly.pdbx_seq_one_letter_code
_entity_poly.pdbx_strand_id
1 'polypeptide(L)' 'MRPLIECCKNPWNGKCKGTDIEVYIYYKGRRLPICRDCWCDIADKDLEW' A
#
# COMPACT_ATOMS: atom_id res chain seq x y z
N MET A 1 -20.06 -15.84 5.30
CA MET A 1 -19.30 -15.01 4.35
C MET A 1 -18.00 -14.59 5.02
N ARG A 2 -16.83 -14.83 4.42
CA ARG A 2 -15.57 -14.24 4.93
C ARG A 2 -15.60 -12.74 4.59
N PRO A 3 -15.24 -11.84 5.52
CA PRO A 3 -15.04 -10.44 5.18
C PRO A 3 -13.99 -10.38 4.07
N LEU A 4 -14.23 -9.55 3.05
CA LEU A 4 -13.20 -9.21 2.08
C LEU A 4 -12.20 -8.31 2.81
N ILE A 5 -11.22 -8.93 3.48
CA ILE A 5 -10.14 -8.20 4.13
C ILE A 5 -9.32 -7.56 3.01
N GLU A 6 -9.26 -6.23 3.00
CA GLU A 6 -8.46 -5.49 2.05
C GLU A 6 -6.97 -5.68 2.38
N CYS A 7 -6.19 -6.02 1.36
CA CYS A 7 -4.75 -6.24 1.49
C CYS A 7 -3.98 -5.15 0.75
N CYS A 8 -2.80 -4.84 1.27
CA CYS A 8 -1.81 -3.98 0.64
C CYS A 8 -1.58 -4.37 -0.82
N LYS A 9 -1.52 -3.36 -1.69
CA LYS A 9 -1.21 -3.48 -3.11
C LYS A 9 -0.06 -2.55 -3.46
N ASN A 10 0.98 -2.54 -2.62
CA ASN A 10 2.19 -1.75 -2.85
C ASN A 10 2.80 -2.10 -4.22
N PRO A 11 2.87 -1.14 -5.17
CA PRO A 11 3.40 -1.39 -6.51
C PRO A 11 4.92 -1.62 -6.52
N TRP A 12 5.64 -1.16 -5.49
CA TRP A 12 7.10 -1.32 -5.33
C TRP A 12 7.48 -2.60 -4.57
N ASN A 13 6.56 -3.16 -3.77
CA ASN A 13 6.74 -4.40 -3.02
C ASN A 13 5.53 -5.34 -3.25
N GLY A 14 5.31 -5.74 -4.51
CA GLY A 14 4.13 -6.44 -5.00
C GLY A 14 3.83 -7.83 -4.41
N LYS A 15 4.49 -8.22 -3.32
CA LYS A 15 4.24 -9.46 -2.55
C LYS A 15 3.61 -9.21 -1.18
N CYS A 16 3.50 -7.95 -0.74
CA CYS A 16 2.94 -7.64 0.57
C CYS A 16 1.47 -8.04 0.67
N LYS A 17 1.10 -8.66 1.79
CA LYS A 17 -0.29 -9.07 2.11
C LYS A 17 -0.77 -8.44 3.43
N GLY A 18 -0.09 -7.39 3.89
CA GLY A 18 -0.47 -6.66 5.10
C GLY A 18 -1.87 -6.08 4.98
N THR A 19 -2.64 -6.17 6.05
CA THR A 19 -4.04 -5.73 6.11
C THR A 19 -4.22 -4.48 6.96
N ASP A 20 -3.16 -4.02 7.61
CA ASP A 20 -3.09 -2.76 8.37
C ASP A 20 -2.88 -1.59 7.40
N ILE A 21 -3.94 -1.21 6.69
CA ILE A 21 -3.90 -0.18 5.63
C ILE A 21 -3.78 1.20 6.27
N GLU A 22 -2.69 1.90 5.94
CA GLU A 22 -2.39 3.24 6.46
C GLU A 22 -2.81 4.33 5.46
N VAL A 23 -2.46 4.15 4.18
CA VAL A 23 -2.74 5.16 3.14
C VAL A 23 -3.28 4.53 1.86
N TYR A 24 -3.94 5.36 1.06
CA TYR A 24 -4.28 5.04 -0.32
C TYR A 24 -3.54 5.97 -1.27
N ILE A 25 -2.87 5.38 -2.26
CA ILE A 25 -2.15 6.13 -3.29
C ILE A 25 -2.85 6.00 -4.63
N TYR A 26 -2.63 6.97 -5.52
CA TYR A 26 -2.95 6.82 -6.93
C TYR A 26 -1.70 6.38 -7.69
N TYR A 27 -1.77 5.22 -8.34
CA TYR A 27 -0.71 4.70 -9.18
C TYR A 27 -1.29 4.19 -10.50
N LYS A 28 -0.80 4.71 -11.64
CA LYS A 28 -1.31 4.38 -12.98
C LYS A 28 -2.83 4.50 -13.10
N GLY A 29 -3.39 5.57 -12.53
CA GLY A 29 -4.83 5.86 -12.55
C GLY A 29 -5.68 4.94 -11.66
N ARG A 30 -5.07 4.12 -10.79
CA ARG A 30 -5.79 3.24 -9.85
C ARG A 30 -5.50 3.65 -8.41
N ARG A 31 -6.53 3.63 -7.57
CA ARG A 31 -6.39 3.80 -6.12
C ARG A 31 -5.96 2.47 -5.49
N LEU A 32 -4.80 2.45 -4.83
CA LEU A 32 -4.23 1.25 -4.22
C LEU A 32 -4.06 1.43 -2.71
N PRO A 33 -4.49 0.45 -1.89
CA PRO A 33 -4.21 0.44 -0.45
C PRO A 33 -2.74 0.12 -0.17
N ILE A 34 -2.12 0.84 0.75
CA ILE A 34 -0.75 0.62 1.22
C ILE A 34 -0.79 0.39 2.73
N CYS A 35 -0.19 -0.71 3.19
CA CYS A 35 -0.09 -0.99 4.61
C CYS A 35 0.96 -0.13 5.30
N ARG A 36 0.85 -0.01 6.62
CA ARG A 36 1.76 0.78 7.46
C ARG A 36 3.24 0.48 7.23
N ASP A 37 3.65 -0.79 7.23
CA ASP A 37 5.06 -1.17 6.98
C ASP A 37 5.55 -0.66 5.62
N CYS A 38 4.75 -0.87 4.57
CA CYS A 38 5.08 -0.41 3.23
C CYS A 38 5.11 1.12 3.13
N TRP A 39 4.23 1.81 3.86
CA TRP A 39 4.21 3.26 3.88
C TRP A 39 5.44 3.82 4.59
N CYS A 40 5.86 3.24 5.71
CA CYS A 40 7.11 3.61 6.37
C CYS A 40 8.32 3.47 5.43
N ASP A 41 8.42 2.37 4.68
CA ASP A 41 9.48 2.17 3.69
C ASP A 41 9.45 3.19 2.53
N ILE A 42 8.27 3.71 2.18
CA ILE A 42 8.10 4.70 1.11
C ILE A 42 8.40 6.10 1.65
N ALA A 43 7.93 6.44 2.84
CA ALA A 43 8.09 7.76 3.45
C ALA A 43 9.54 8.04 3.88
N ASP A 44 10.32 7.00 4.18
CA ASP A 44 11.75 7.11 4.44
C ASP A 44 12.57 7.35 3.16
N LYS A 45 11.99 7.06 1.99
CA LYS A 45 12.64 7.31 0.69
C LYS A 45 12.26 8.70 0.20
N ASP A 46 13.28 9.52 -0.06
CA ASP A 46 13.17 10.80 -0.78
C ASP A 46 12.67 10.58 -2.22
N LEU A 47 11.38 10.25 -2.36
CA LEU A 47 10.66 10.25 -3.63
C LEU A 47 9.98 11.61 -3.74
N GLU A 48 10.61 12.53 -4.47
CA GLU A 48 9.96 13.76 -4.91
C GLU A 48 8.75 13.37 -5.78
N TRP A 49 7.57 13.86 -5.39
CA TRP A 49 6.26 13.46 -5.93
C TRP A 49 5.72 14.43 -6.97
#